data_AF-A0A519R951-F1
#
_entry.id   AF-A0A519R951-F1
#
_cell.length_a   1.000
_cell.length_b   1.000
_cell.length_c   1.000
_cell.angle_alpha   90.00
_cell.angle_beta   90.00
_cell.angle_gamma   90.00
#
_symmetry.space_group_name_H-M   'P 1'
#
loop_
_entity.id
_entity.type
_entity.pdbx_description
1 polymer ?
#
loop_
_entity_poly.entity_id
_entity_poly.type
_entity_poly.pdbx_seq_one_letter_code
_entity_poly.pdbx_strand_id
1 'polypeptide(L)'
;MKQRVILGLTLLLTATLCFAQTTKMDSLFSDFRQASFYEKIYPAKMKLESYQKEIIPRLMELLKDTNFVKLTGTADLIYPGATQFYGHGHFVPYDMDWISVRAAWLLEELTFMDFGYKTSGVDDTTLFNLMKDNE
;
A
#
# COMPACT_ATOMS: atom_id res chain seq x y z
N MET A 1 31.74 -19.23 -32.49
CA MET A 1 31.90 -19.29 -31.02
C MET A 1 31.64 -17.95 -30.33
N LYS A 2 32.28 -16.84 -30.74
CA LYS A 2 32.11 -15.51 -30.08
C LYS A 2 30.66 -15.02 -29.96
N GLN A 3 29.84 -15.14 -31.00
CA GLN A 3 28.41 -14.73 -30.94
C GLN A 3 27.55 -15.54 -29.96
N ARG A 4 27.80 -16.86 -29.83
CA ARG A 4 27.05 -17.72 -28.88
C ARG A 4 27.41 -17.41 -27.42
N VAL A 5 28.67 -17.06 -27.16
CA VAL A 5 29.12 -16.62 -25.83
C VAL A 5 28.54 -15.25 -25.50
N ILE A 6 28.50 -14.31 -26.45
CA ILE A 6 27.89 -12.98 -26.25
C ILE A 6 26.39 -13.11 -25.97
N LEU A 7 25.63 -13.87 -26.76
CA LEU A 7 24.20 -14.12 -26.50
C LEU A 7 23.94 -14.76 -25.13
N GLY A 8 24.76 -15.75 -24.76
CA GLY A 8 24.67 -16.40 -23.44
C GLY A 8 24.93 -15.41 -22.30
N LEU A 9 25.91 -14.52 -22.44
CA LEU A 9 26.22 -13.51 -21.43
C LEU A 9 25.10 -12.46 -21.29
N THR A 10 24.52 -12.01 -22.41
CA THR A 10 23.41 -11.05 -22.40
C THR A 10 22.16 -11.66 -21.75
N LEU A 11 21.85 -12.93 -22.04
CA LEU A 11 20.73 -13.64 -21.43
C LEU A 11 20.91 -13.85 -19.92
N LEU A 12 22.15 -14.14 -19.48
CA LEU A 12 22.46 -14.26 -18.05
C LEU A 12 22.28 -12.93 -17.33
N LEU A 13 22.73 -11.82 -17.94
CA LEU A 13 22.64 -10.49 -17.35
C LEU A 13 21.18 -10.04 -17.21
N THR A 14 20.35 -10.23 -18.23
CA THR A 14 18.93 -9.85 -18.18
C THR A 14 18.16 -10.65 -17.14
N ALA A 15 18.44 -11.95 -17.01
CA ALA A 15 17.83 -12.78 -15.97
C ALA A 15 18.13 -12.23 -14.57
N THR A 16 19.40 -11.92 -14.27
CA THR A 16 19.79 -11.40 -12.94
C THR A 16 19.14 -10.05 -12.59
N LEU A 17 18.96 -9.16 -13.58
CA LEU A 17 18.28 -7.88 -13.40
C LEU A 17 16.79 -8.06 -13.12
N CYS A 18 16.12 -8.96 -13.86
CA CYS A 18 14.71 -9.29 -13.61
C CYS A 18 14.51 -9.86 -12.20
N PHE A 19 15.35 -10.82 -11.77
CA PHE A 19 15.24 -11.41 -10.43
C PHE A 19 15.45 -10.36 -9.32
N ALA A 20 16.42 -9.47 -9.46
CA ALA A 20 16.65 -8.41 -8.47
C ALA A 20 15.45 -7.45 -8.37
N GLN A 21 14.82 -7.09 -9.50
CA GLN A 21 13.63 -6.24 -9.51
C GLN A 21 12.44 -6.92 -8.82
N THR A 22 12.22 -8.22 -9.04
CA THR A 22 11.17 -8.99 -8.37
C THR A 22 11.38 -9.03 -6.85
N THR A 23 12.60 -9.33 -6.38
CA THR A 23 12.88 -9.36 -4.93
C THR A 23 12.65 -8.01 -4.24
N LYS A 24 12.96 -6.91 -4.91
CA LYS A 24 12.69 -5.56 -4.40
C LYS A 24 11.19 -5.30 -4.31
N MET A 25 10.42 -5.66 -5.33
CA MET A 25 8.96 -5.49 -5.33
C MET A 25 8.29 -6.35 -4.25
N ASP A 26 8.72 -7.60 -4.08
CA ASP A 26 8.20 -8.50 -3.05
C ASP A 26 8.42 -7.93 -1.64
N SER A 27 9.61 -7.36 -1.39
CA SER A 27 9.91 -6.67 -0.13
C SER A 27 8.97 -5.49 0.13
N LEU A 28 8.67 -4.68 -0.90
CA LEU A 28 7.72 -3.57 -0.77
C LEU A 28 6.31 -4.07 -0.44
N PHE A 29 5.85 -5.15 -1.08
CA PHE A 29 4.57 -5.75 -0.76
C PHE A 29 4.55 -6.36 0.65
N SER A 30 5.69 -6.87 1.13
CA SER A 30 5.83 -7.31 2.53
C SER A 30 5.66 -6.14 3.49
N ASP A 31 6.34 -5.02 3.24
CA ASP A 31 6.20 -3.79 4.04
C ASP A 31 4.77 -3.22 3.99
N PHE A 32 4.11 -3.30 2.83
CA PHE A 32 2.73 -2.83 2.63
C PHE A 32 1.70 -3.61 3.48
N ARG A 33 2.05 -4.83 3.94
CA ARG A 33 1.23 -5.64 4.84
C ARG A 33 1.48 -5.41 6.34
N GLN A 34 2.51 -4.65 6.70
CA GLN A 34 2.87 -4.40 8.09
C GLN A 34 1.85 -3.50 8.80
N ALA A 35 1.94 -3.38 10.13
CA ALA A 35 1.04 -2.54 10.91
C ALA A 35 1.41 -1.04 10.90
N SER A 36 2.70 -0.70 10.84
CA SER A 36 3.18 0.67 11.02
C SER A 36 2.93 1.53 9.77
N PHE A 37 2.03 2.51 9.87
CA PHE A 37 1.57 3.28 8.71
C PHE A 37 2.69 4.16 8.12
N TYR A 38 3.21 5.13 8.88
CA TYR A 38 4.23 6.06 8.36
C TYR A 38 5.60 5.42 8.17
N GLU A 39 5.93 4.37 8.92
CA GLU A 39 7.25 3.71 8.83
C GLU A 39 7.32 2.68 7.69
N LYS A 40 6.23 1.93 7.45
CA LYS A 40 6.23 0.79 6.51
C LYS A 40 5.29 1.01 5.35
N ILE A 41 3.99 1.17 5.63
CA ILE A 41 2.95 1.15 4.60
C ILE A 41 3.10 2.34 3.64
N TYR A 42 3.21 3.56 4.17
CA TYR A 42 3.25 4.77 3.34
C TYR A 42 4.53 4.84 2.47
N PRO A 43 5.75 4.57 2.99
CA PRO A 43 6.94 4.46 2.15
C PRO A 43 6.86 3.32 1.12
N ALA A 44 6.27 2.17 1.48
CA ALA A 44 6.07 1.07 0.56
C ALA A 44 5.11 1.46 -0.58
N LYS A 45 3.99 2.10 -0.25
CA LYS A 45 3.01 2.65 -1.21
C LYS A 45 3.69 3.54 -2.23
N MET A 46 4.41 4.58 -1.77
CA MET A 46 5.08 5.54 -2.65
C MET A 46 6.07 4.87 -3.61
N LYS A 47 6.79 3.85 -3.14
CA LYS A 47 7.72 3.08 -3.97
C LYS A 47 7.00 2.14 -4.93
N LEU A 48 5.94 1.46 -4.49
CA LEU A 48 5.12 0.60 -5.34
C LEU A 48 4.48 1.40 -6.48
N GLU A 49 3.93 2.58 -6.17
CA GLU A 49 3.33 3.49 -7.14
C GLU A 49 4.29 3.85 -8.29
N SER A 50 5.59 3.95 -8.02
CA SER A 50 6.60 4.21 -9.06
C SER A 50 6.72 3.11 -10.14
N TYR A 51 6.24 1.90 -9.86
CA TYR A 51 6.17 0.80 -10.84
C TYR A 51 4.91 0.87 -11.72
N GLN A 52 3.98 1.79 -11.44
CA GLN A 52 2.82 2.08 -12.27
C GLN A 52 2.00 0.81 -12.56
N LYS A 53 1.70 0.53 -13.84
CA LYS A 53 0.90 -0.63 -14.26
C LYS A 53 1.52 -1.99 -13.90
N GLU A 54 2.83 -2.07 -13.66
CA GLU A 54 3.53 -3.34 -13.42
C GLU A 54 3.06 -4.02 -12.12
N ILE A 55 2.61 -3.25 -11.13
CA ILE A 55 2.14 -3.79 -9.86
C ILE A 55 0.66 -4.21 -9.87
N ILE A 56 -0.11 -3.84 -10.89
CA ILE A 56 -1.56 -4.10 -10.94
C ILE A 56 -1.88 -5.59 -10.74
N PRO A 57 -1.25 -6.55 -11.45
CA PRO A 57 -1.55 -7.97 -11.23
C PRO A 57 -1.31 -8.40 -9.78
N ARG A 58 -0.29 -7.84 -9.12
CA ARG A 58 0.03 -8.17 -7.73
C ARG A 58 -0.94 -7.52 -6.74
N LEU A 59 -1.42 -6.31 -7.03
CA LEU A 59 -2.51 -5.68 -6.27
C LEU A 59 -3.80 -6.48 -6.41
N MET A 60 -4.14 -6.96 -7.62
CA MET A 60 -5.31 -7.80 -7.84
C MET A 60 -5.25 -9.11 -7.04
N GLU A 61 -4.07 -9.71 -6.89
CA GLU A 61 -3.90 -10.86 -5.99
C GLU A 61 -4.04 -10.47 -4.51
N LEU A 62 -3.56 -9.28 -4.13
CA LEU A 62 -3.67 -8.78 -2.77
C LEU A 62 -5.12 -8.44 -2.36
N LEU A 63 -6.01 -8.13 -3.31
CA LEU A 63 -7.44 -7.97 -3.04
C LEU A 63 -8.10 -9.23 -2.44
N LYS A 64 -7.50 -10.41 -2.64
CA LYS A 64 -7.98 -11.68 -2.08
C LYS A 64 -7.52 -11.92 -0.64
N ASP A 65 -6.63 -11.06 -0.11
CA ASP A 65 -6.07 -11.17 1.23
C ASP A 65 -7.07 -10.66 2.29
N THR A 66 -7.61 -11.58 3.08
CA THR A 66 -8.64 -11.30 4.10
C THR A 66 -8.05 -11.03 5.48
N ASN A 67 -6.74 -10.83 5.59
CA ASN A 67 -6.12 -10.54 6.88
C ASN A 67 -6.51 -9.15 7.39
N PHE A 68 -6.82 -9.08 8.68
CA PHE A 68 -6.99 -7.84 9.43
C PHE A 68 -5.71 -7.55 10.23
N VAL A 69 -5.12 -6.38 9.98
CA VAL A 69 -3.91 -5.91 10.66
C VAL A 69 -4.14 -4.48 11.12
N LYS A 70 -4.42 -4.31 12.43
CA LYS A 70 -4.64 -3.00 13.03
C LYS A 70 -3.45 -2.07 12.78
N LEU A 71 -3.71 -0.89 12.24
CA LEU A 71 -2.66 0.09 12.01
C LEU A 71 -2.07 0.61 13.32
N THR A 72 -0.75 0.81 13.30
CA THR A 72 0.01 1.48 14.35
C THR A 72 0.77 2.67 13.76
N GLY A 73 1.23 3.58 14.62
CA GLY A 73 1.90 4.80 14.16
C GLY A 73 0.98 5.65 13.29
N THR A 74 -0.27 5.86 13.73
CA THR A 74 -1.33 6.57 12.99
C THR A 74 -1.58 7.98 13.53
N ALA A 75 -0.60 8.61 14.19
CA ALA A 75 -0.81 9.86 14.93
C ALA A 75 -1.50 10.94 14.09
N ASP A 76 -1.04 11.15 12.85
CA ASP A 76 -1.64 12.11 11.92
C ASP A 76 -2.55 11.45 10.86
N LEU A 77 -2.97 10.19 11.04
CA LEU A 77 -3.78 9.49 10.06
C LEU A 77 -5.25 9.45 10.48
N ILE A 78 -6.10 10.04 9.66
CA ILE A 78 -7.55 10.04 9.82
C ILE A 78 -8.13 9.00 8.85
N TYR A 79 -8.68 7.92 9.38
CA TYR A 79 -9.29 6.83 8.62
C TYR A 79 -10.39 6.17 9.48
N PRO A 80 -11.29 5.36 8.90
CA PRO A 80 -12.41 4.72 9.62
C PRO A 80 -12.02 3.92 10.87
N GLY A 81 -10.81 3.36 10.92
CA GLY A 81 -10.29 2.67 12.09
C GLY A 81 -9.53 3.57 13.08
N ALA A 82 -9.45 4.88 12.87
CA ALA A 82 -8.73 5.79 13.75
C ALA A 82 -9.37 5.83 15.14
N THR A 83 -8.53 5.76 16.17
CA THR A 83 -8.96 5.86 17.57
C THR A 83 -8.53 7.17 18.22
N GLN A 84 -7.80 8.01 17.48
CA GLN A 84 -7.26 9.28 17.95
C GLN A 84 -7.35 10.32 16.83
N PHE A 85 -7.61 11.57 17.20
CA PHE A 85 -7.59 12.71 16.30
C PHE A 85 -7.07 13.94 17.04
N TYR A 86 -6.02 14.56 16.50
CA TYR A 86 -5.35 15.72 17.11
C TYR A 86 -5.73 17.06 16.46
N GLY A 87 -6.85 17.12 15.72
CA GLY A 87 -7.29 18.34 15.04
C GLY A 87 -6.70 18.54 13.63
N HIS A 88 -5.77 17.70 13.20
CA HIS A 88 -5.22 17.67 11.84
C HIS A 88 -4.83 16.25 11.43
N GLY A 89 -4.58 16.04 10.13
CA GLY A 89 -4.05 14.78 9.63
C GLY A 89 -4.27 14.54 8.15
N HIS A 90 -3.62 13.48 7.65
CA HIS A 90 -3.87 12.91 6.34
C HIS A 90 -5.15 12.08 6.38
N PHE A 91 -6.14 12.48 5.59
CA PHE A 91 -7.40 11.75 5.48
C PHE A 91 -7.32 10.64 4.43
N VAL A 92 -7.61 9.40 4.83
CA VAL A 92 -7.65 8.22 3.98
C VAL A 92 -9.01 7.54 4.17
N PRO A 93 -9.98 7.71 3.25
CA PRO A 93 -11.35 7.21 3.39
C PRO A 93 -11.46 5.72 3.06
N TYR A 94 -10.61 4.88 3.65
CA TYR A 94 -10.56 3.44 3.40
C TYR A 94 -10.36 2.71 4.72
N ASP A 95 -10.98 1.54 4.88
CA ASP A 95 -10.79 0.67 6.06
C ASP A 95 -9.39 0.01 6.04
N MET A 96 -8.35 0.83 6.25
CA MET A 96 -6.94 0.49 6.08
C MET A 96 -6.43 -0.64 6.99
N ASP A 97 -7.21 -1.07 7.98
CA ASP A 97 -6.89 -2.23 8.80
C ASP A 97 -7.00 -3.55 7.99
N TRP A 98 -7.77 -3.58 6.89
CA TRP A 98 -7.86 -4.74 6.01
C TRP A 98 -6.82 -4.68 4.90
N ILE A 99 -6.05 -5.76 4.72
CA ILE A 99 -4.98 -5.82 3.71
C ILE A 99 -5.53 -5.67 2.28
N SER A 100 -6.64 -6.33 1.98
CA SER A 100 -7.34 -6.17 0.70
C SER A 100 -7.73 -4.71 0.41
N VAL A 101 -8.18 -3.97 1.43
CA VAL A 101 -8.58 -2.57 1.28
C VAL A 101 -7.38 -1.65 1.04
N ARG A 102 -6.21 -1.94 1.63
CA ARG A 102 -4.97 -1.22 1.27
C ARG A 102 -4.60 -1.41 -0.19
N ALA A 103 -4.78 -2.63 -0.72
CA ALA A 103 -4.54 -2.90 -2.12
C ALA A 103 -5.51 -2.14 -3.02
N ALA A 104 -6.79 -2.11 -2.65
CA ALA A 104 -7.80 -1.33 -3.35
C ALA A 104 -7.48 0.17 -3.33
N TRP A 105 -7.06 0.72 -2.18
CA TRP A 105 -6.65 2.11 -2.06
C TRP A 105 -5.57 2.48 -3.09
N LEU A 106 -4.48 1.71 -3.17
CA LEU A 106 -3.42 1.98 -4.14
C LEU A 106 -3.87 1.73 -5.59
N LEU A 107 -4.74 0.74 -5.81
CA LEU A 107 -5.27 0.43 -7.14
C LEU A 107 -6.17 1.56 -7.67
N GLU A 108 -7.07 2.09 -6.83
CA GLU A 108 -7.95 3.21 -7.17
C GLU A 108 -7.15 4.49 -7.45
N GLU A 109 -6.11 4.77 -6.64
CA GLU A 109 -5.22 5.91 -6.90
C GLU A 109 -4.43 5.75 -8.20
N LEU A 110 -3.88 4.56 -8.48
CA LEU A 110 -3.11 4.31 -9.71
C LEU A 110 -3.95 4.40 -10.98
N THR A 111 -5.21 3.97 -10.89
CA THR A 111 -6.10 3.88 -12.05
C THR A 111 -6.99 5.11 -12.20
N PHE A 112 -7.07 5.96 -11.17
CA PHE A 112 -8.03 7.05 -11.06
C PHE A 112 -9.49 6.58 -11.21
N MET A 113 -9.77 5.33 -10.86
CA MET A 113 -11.11 4.74 -10.89
C MET A 113 -11.58 4.41 -9.48
N ASP A 114 -12.87 4.56 -9.24
CA ASP A 114 -13.52 4.14 -8.00
C ASP A 114 -14.08 2.73 -8.19
N PHE A 115 -13.60 1.78 -7.37
CA PHE A 115 -14.06 0.39 -7.38
C PHE A 115 -14.99 0.08 -6.20
N GLY A 116 -15.41 1.10 -5.44
CA GLY A 116 -16.35 0.98 -4.33
C GLY A 116 -15.71 0.63 -2.99
N TYR A 117 -14.40 0.80 -2.82
CA TYR A 117 -13.71 0.51 -1.55
C TYR A 117 -13.64 1.70 -0.59
N LYS A 118 -13.92 2.91 -1.07
CA LYS A 118 -14.00 4.10 -0.20
C LYS A 118 -15.16 3.99 0.76
N THR A 119 -14.95 4.41 2.00
CA THR A 119 -15.99 4.47 3.01
C THR A 119 -16.26 5.91 3.42
N SER A 120 -17.53 6.23 3.67
CA SER A 120 -17.95 7.49 4.26
C SER A 120 -17.95 7.45 5.79
N GLY A 121 -17.25 6.47 6.39
CA GLY A 121 -17.36 6.12 7.81
C GLY A 121 -16.73 7.10 8.79
N VAL A 122 -16.10 8.17 8.29
CA VAL A 122 -15.52 9.24 9.11
C VAL A 122 -16.17 10.55 8.71
N ASP A 123 -16.95 11.11 9.62
CA ASP A 123 -17.60 12.42 9.51
C ASP A 123 -17.18 13.37 10.65
N ASP A 124 -17.62 14.62 10.61
CA ASP A 124 -17.30 15.62 11.63
C ASP A 124 -17.69 15.17 13.04
N THR A 125 -18.78 14.41 13.17
CA THR A 125 -19.23 13.84 14.45
C THR A 125 -18.23 12.83 14.98
N THR A 126 -17.75 11.93 14.12
CA THR A 126 -16.74 10.94 14.44
C THR A 126 -15.44 11.61 14.87
N LEU A 127 -14.98 12.61 14.12
CA LEU A 127 -13.77 13.38 14.44
C LEU A 127 -13.89 14.12 15.78
N PHE A 128 -15.02 14.79 16.02
CA PHE A 128 -15.28 15.49 17.28
C PHE A 128 -15.24 14.54 18.48
N ASN A 129 -15.87 13.36 18.36
CA ASN A 129 -15.85 12.37 19.44
C ASN A 129 -14.44 11.84 19.70
N LEU A 130 -13.66 11.55 18.65
CA LEU A 130 -12.27 11.13 18.77
C LEU A 130 -11.39 12.19 19.42
N MET A 131 -11.61 13.48 19.15
CA MET A 131 -10.90 14.58 19.80
C MET A 131 -11.23 14.64 21.30
N LYS A 132 -12.52 14.63 21.65
CA LYS A 132 -13.00 14.70 23.04
C LYS A 132 -12.52 13.53 23.91
N ASP A 133 -12.44 12.33 23.35
CA ASP A 133 -12.08 11.12 24.12
C ASP A 133 -10.56 10.99 24.36
N ASN A 134 -9.74 11.86 23.77
CA ASN A 134 -8.27 11.87 23.91
C ASN A 134 -7.73 13.13 24.63
N GLU A 135 -8.60 13.99 25.16
CA GLU A 135 -8.26 15.08 26.10
C GLU A 135 -8.26 14.59 27.56
#